data_AF-A0A519ZD58-F1
#
_entry.id   AF-A0A519ZD58-F1
#
_cell.length_a   1.000
_cell.length_b   1.000
_cell.length_c   1.000
_cell.angle_alpha   90.00
_cell.angle_beta   90.00
_cell.angle_gamma   90.00
#
_symmetry.space_group_name_H-M   'P 1'
#
loop_
_entity.id
_entity.type
_entity.pdbx_description
1 polymer ?
#
loop_
_entity_poly.entity_id
_entity_poly.type
_entity_poly.pdbx_seq_one_letter_code
_entity_poly.pdbx_strand_id
1 'polypeptide(L)'
;RSTGSGMGCPDWPKCFDQYVPPTSASQLPSDYKEKYVAERVAKNERFAKTLERMGKAHLADSIRHDPSILLPETFNVAKTWTEYLNRLMGALTGFLLLILTVYSFAYRKTARRIVVLSILNLLVVGYQGWLGSIVVSTNLMPWIVTVHMLLAVLIICILIYTYHYAKHLHKENSVIMAKLPWLKGFLLLTLLTSLIQIVVGTEVREAIDVISKDLAGAARNSWIAKAGSIFIEHRNLAILVLVFNIVVYKMVKDRFNGKAEPLKMANWIALTLFVQLLSGFALAYLSLPPVAQAVHILFAVLLFGIQYYLYLLVYRTSTYKQ
;
A
#
# COMPACT_ATOMS: atom_id res chain seq x y z
N ARG A 1 -9.18 -6.73 10.73
CA ARG A 1 -7.96 -7.24 10.03
C ARG A 1 -8.19 -8.59 9.37
N SER A 2 -7.51 -8.86 8.24
CA SER A 2 -7.57 -10.16 7.55
C SER A 2 -7.07 -11.31 8.42
N THR A 3 -5.89 -11.20 9.02
CA THR A 3 -5.31 -12.30 9.84
C THR A 3 -4.97 -11.88 11.27
N GLY A 4 -4.95 -10.58 11.56
CA GLY A 4 -4.49 -10.07 12.86
C GLY A 4 -3.02 -10.36 13.15
N SER A 5 -2.23 -10.72 12.12
CA SER A 5 -0.87 -11.24 12.26
C SER A 5 0.21 -10.18 12.48
N GLY A 6 -0.10 -8.89 12.39
CA GLY A 6 0.92 -7.82 12.39
C GLY A 6 1.83 -7.73 13.63
N MET A 7 1.65 -8.58 14.64
CA MET A 7 2.54 -8.76 15.80
C MET A 7 2.96 -10.22 16.02
N GLY A 8 2.76 -11.09 15.02
CA GLY A 8 3.00 -12.53 15.11
C GLY A 8 4.48 -12.91 15.18
N CYS A 9 5.38 -12.01 14.77
CA CYS A 9 6.83 -12.14 14.90
C CYS A 9 7.40 -10.86 15.52
N PRO A 10 8.00 -10.94 16.73
CA PRO A 10 8.49 -9.76 17.45
C PRO A 10 9.81 -9.20 16.87
N ASP A 11 10.63 -10.05 16.27
CA ASP A 11 11.98 -9.77 15.76
C ASP A 11 12.07 -9.97 14.23
N TRP A 12 13.24 -9.61 13.66
CA TRP A 12 13.62 -9.83 12.26
C TRP A 12 15.15 -9.70 12.16
N PRO A 13 15.89 -10.56 11.40
CA PRO A 13 15.45 -11.56 10.42
C PRO A 13 14.94 -12.88 11.00
N LYS A 14 14.96 -13.02 12.32
CA LYS A 14 14.40 -14.16 13.04
C LYS A 14 12.95 -13.90 13.43
N CYS A 15 12.27 -14.93 13.91
CA CYS A 15 10.96 -14.85 14.54
C CYS A 15 10.97 -15.72 15.79
N PHE A 16 10.82 -15.09 16.96
CA PHE A 16 11.08 -15.69 18.27
C PHE A 16 12.51 -16.20 18.43
N ASP A 17 13.52 -15.40 18.04
CA ASP A 17 14.95 -15.74 18.07
C ASP A 17 15.35 -16.97 17.20
N GLN A 18 14.44 -17.44 16.35
CA GLN A 18 14.62 -18.57 15.44
C GLN A 18 14.47 -18.18 13.97
N TYR A 19 15.26 -18.76 13.07
CA TYR A 19 15.12 -18.54 11.61
C TYR A 19 13.96 -19.33 11.00
N VAL A 20 13.55 -20.41 11.65
CA VAL A 20 12.32 -21.15 11.34
C VAL A 20 11.36 -20.83 12.48
N PRO A 21 10.23 -20.14 12.22
CA PRO A 21 9.32 -19.75 13.30
C PRO A 21 8.77 -20.96 14.05
N PRO A 22 8.51 -20.83 15.35
CA PRO A 22 8.00 -21.92 16.16
C PRO A 22 6.62 -22.38 15.69
N THR A 23 6.35 -23.67 15.89
CA THR A 23 5.07 -24.31 15.54
C THR A 23 4.21 -24.62 16.78
N SER A 24 4.73 -24.41 17.99
CA SER A 24 4.01 -24.58 19.24
C SER A 24 4.51 -23.61 20.31
N ALA A 25 3.63 -23.25 21.25
CA ALA A 25 3.98 -22.36 22.37
C ALA A 25 5.07 -22.98 23.28
N SER A 26 5.18 -24.31 23.32
CA SER A 26 6.20 -25.03 24.09
C SER A 26 7.63 -24.82 23.61
N GLN A 27 7.82 -24.27 22.41
CA GLN A 27 9.14 -23.94 21.86
C GLN A 27 9.63 -22.56 22.31
N LEU A 28 8.79 -21.81 23.04
CA LEU A 28 9.11 -20.48 23.54
C LEU A 28 9.58 -20.56 24.99
N PRO A 29 10.59 -19.74 25.39
CA PRO A 29 10.98 -19.62 26.78
C PRO A 29 9.86 -18.98 27.60
N SER A 30 9.81 -19.22 28.90
CA SER A 30 8.71 -18.75 29.76
C SER A 30 8.61 -17.23 29.87
N ASP A 31 9.71 -16.51 29.66
CA ASP A 31 9.86 -15.06 29.79
C ASP A 31 9.74 -14.32 28.44
N TYR A 32 9.30 -15.00 27.38
CA TYR A 32 9.27 -14.43 26.03
C TYR A 32 8.42 -13.15 25.96
N LYS A 33 7.33 -13.08 26.73
CA LYS A 33 6.40 -11.95 26.72
C LYS A 33 7.08 -10.68 27.25
N GLU A 34 7.72 -10.80 28.40
CA GLU A 34 8.41 -9.73 29.09
C GLU A 34 9.57 -9.21 28.24
N LYS A 35 10.36 -10.13 27.66
CA LYS A 35 11.46 -9.80 26.74
C LYS A 35 10.98 -8.92 25.58
N TYR A 36 9.99 -9.37 24.80
CA TYR A 36 9.59 -8.65 23.59
C TYR A 36 8.80 -7.37 23.88
N VAL A 37 8.09 -7.28 25.02
CA VAL A 37 7.51 -6.00 25.48
C VAL A 37 8.63 -5.00 25.79
N ALA A 38 9.68 -5.41 26.51
CA ALA A 38 10.81 -4.53 26.81
C ALA A 38 11.52 -4.04 25.53
N GLU A 39 11.78 -4.92 24.57
CA GLU A 39 12.37 -4.55 23.27
C GLU A 39 11.50 -3.55 22.49
N ARG A 40 10.18 -3.79 22.48
CA ARG A 40 9.19 -2.92 21.85
C ARG A 40 9.19 -1.52 22.46
N VAL A 41 9.16 -1.43 23.80
CA VAL A 41 9.20 -0.16 24.54
C VAL A 41 10.48 0.61 24.24
N ALA A 42 11.64 -0.05 24.32
CA ALA A 42 12.93 0.58 24.02
C ALA A 42 13.01 1.10 22.57
N LYS A 43 12.45 0.35 21.61
CA LYS A 43 12.38 0.75 20.21
C LYS A 43 11.47 1.95 19.98
N ASN A 44 10.29 1.94 20.58
CA ASN A 44 9.33 3.03 20.49
C ASN A 44 9.86 4.31 21.14
N GLU A 45 10.61 4.20 22.24
CA GLU A 45 11.25 5.37 22.87
C GLU A 45 12.30 6.01 21.96
N ARG A 46 13.12 5.21 21.26
CA ARG A 46 14.07 5.75 20.26
C ARG A 46 13.36 6.48 19.12
N PHE A 47 12.20 5.98 18.70
CA PHE A 47 11.39 6.62 17.66
C PHE A 47 10.71 7.90 18.17
N ALA A 48 10.15 7.88 19.38
CA ALA A 48 9.58 9.05 20.04
C ALA A 48 10.59 10.21 20.15
N LYS A 49 11.82 9.93 20.60
CA LYS A 49 12.91 10.92 20.62
C LYS A 49 13.24 11.51 19.24
N THR A 50 13.11 10.69 18.19
CA THR A 50 13.32 11.15 16.81
C THR A 50 12.21 12.13 16.40
N LEU A 51 10.95 11.82 16.72
CA LEU A 51 9.80 12.68 16.47
C LEU A 51 9.89 14.02 17.22
N GLU A 52 10.36 14.01 18.47
CA GLU A 52 10.60 15.23 19.25
C GLU A 52 11.63 16.14 18.57
N ARG A 53 12.75 15.58 18.11
CA ARG A 53 13.78 16.33 17.37
C ARG A 53 13.25 16.93 16.06
N MET A 54 12.21 16.33 15.48
CA MET A 54 11.52 16.83 14.29
C MET A 54 10.40 17.84 14.61
N GLY A 55 10.24 18.25 15.87
CA GLY A 55 9.18 19.17 16.30
C GLY A 55 7.79 18.53 16.38
N LYS A 56 7.70 17.19 16.39
CA LYS A 56 6.44 16.43 16.45
C LYS A 56 6.20 15.85 17.86
N ALA A 57 6.31 16.70 18.88
CA ALA A 57 6.17 16.29 20.29
C ALA A 57 4.85 15.57 20.59
N HIS A 58 3.73 16.01 20.01
CA HIS A 58 2.43 15.35 20.20
C HIS A 58 2.38 13.91 19.65
N LEU A 59 3.11 13.61 18.57
CA LEU A 59 3.19 12.24 18.02
C LEU A 59 4.11 11.35 18.87
N ALA A 60 5.14 11.93 19.48
CA ALA A 60 5.97 11.22 20.43
C ALA A 60 5.18 10.86 21.69
N ASP A 61 4.38 11.80 22.18
CA ASP A 61 3.52 11.63 23.35
C ASP A 61 2.47 10.53 23.14
N SER A 62 1.81 10.51 21.98
CA SER A 62 0.81 9.47 21.66
C SER A 62 1.40 8.05 21.62
N ILE A 63 2.69 7.90 21.33
CA ILE A 63 3.38 6.61 21.38
C ILE A 63 3.73 6.22 22.81
N ARG A 64 4.13 7.16 23.67
CA ARG A 64 4.50 6.86 25.06
C ARG A 64 3.30 6.52 25.93
N HIS A 65 2.15 7.14 25.66
CA HIS A 65 0.93 6.98 26.44
C HIS A 65 -0.04 5.93 25.88
N ASP A 66 0.35 5.14 24.86
CA ASP A 66 -0.49 4.06 24.36
C ASP A 66 -0.31 2.78 25.22
N PRO A 67 -1.28 2.42 26.08
CA PRO A 67 -1.15 1.25 26.96
C PRO A 67 -1.14 -0.07 26.17
N SER A 68 -1.64 -0.08 24.94
CA SER A 68 -1.72 -1.29 24.12
C SER A 68 -0.35 -1.79 23.67
N ILE A 69 0.67 -0.92 23.70
CA ILE A 69 2.07 -1.28 23.42
C ILE A 69 2.62 -2.20 24.52
N LEU A 70 2.17 -2.03 25.76
CA LEU A 70 2.62 -2.79 26.92
C LEU A 70 1.95 -4.16 27.03
N LEU A 71 0.85 -4.38 26.31
CA LEU A 71 0.12 -5.65 26.33
C LEU A 71 0.89 -6.71 25.51
N PRO A 72 1.31 -7.83 26.13
CA PRO A 72 1.96 -8.92 25.41
C PRO A 72 0.93 -9.66 24.56
N GLU A 73 1.29 -9.96 23.31
CA GLU A 73 0.49 -10.82 22.44
C GLU A 73 0.69 -12.29 22.81
N THR A 74 -0.40 -13.05 22.73
CA THR A 74 -0.35 -14.50 22.92
C THR A 74 0.16 -15.18 21.67
N PHE A 75 0.98 -16.21 21.84
CA PHE A 75 1.52 -16.95 20.71
C PHE A 75 0.39 -17.60 19.89
N ASN A 76 0.45 -17.43 18.57
CA ASN A 76 -0.48 -18.06 17.64
C ASN A 76 0.26 -18.42 16.35
N VAL A 77 0.35 -19.73 16.07
CA VAL A 77 1.10 -20.28 14.94
C VAL A 77 0.70 -19.64 13.60
N ALA A 78 -0.61 -19.52 13.34
CA ALA A 78 -1.10 -18.97 12.07
C ALA A 78 -0.70 -17.50 11.90
N LYS A 79 -0.81 -16.69 12.97
CA LYS A 79 -0.38 -15.29 12.96
C LYS A 79 1.13 -15.18 12.75
N THR A 80 1.90 -16.00 13.47
CA THR A 80 3.37 -16.03 13.40
C THR A 80 3.86 -16.33 11.98
N TRP A 81 3.38 -17.40 11.37
CA TRP A 81 3.79 -17.78 10.02
C TRP A 81 3.31 -16.80 8.96
N THR A 82 2.10 -16.24 9.10
CA THR A 82 1.60 -15.20 8.18
C THR A 82 2.51 -13.97 8.20
N GLU A 83 2.91 -13.52 9.38
CA GLU A 83 3.80 -12.36 9.55
C GLU A 83 5.21 -12.65 9.03
N TYR A 84 5.77 -13.82 9.33
CA TYR A 84 7.09 -14.21 8.86
C TYR A 84 7.18 -14.26 7.33
N LEU A 85 6.20 -14.89 6.67
CA LEU A 85 6.12 -14.94 5.21
C LEU A 85 5.97 -13.54 4.62
N ASN A 86 5.15 -12.67 5.22
CA ASN A 86 5.02 -11.29 4.79
C ASN A 86 6.36 -10.53 4.86
N ARG A 87 7.15 -10.72 5.93
CA ARG A 87 8.49 -10.12 6.05
C ARG A 87 9.48 -10.68 5.06
N LEU A 88 9.43 -11.98 4.79
CA LEU A 88 10.25 -12.63 3.77
C LEU A 88 9.96 -12.07 2.37
N MET A 89 8.69 -11.83 2.04
CA MET A 89 8.31 -11.16 0.78
C MET A 89 8.84 -9.72 0.69
N GLY A 90 8.84 -9.00 1.82
CA GLY A 90 9.49 -7.68 1.93
C GLY A 90 10.99 -7.73 1.67
N ALA A 91 11.69 -8.69 2.28
CA ALA A 91 13.13 -8.90 2.05
C ALA A 91 13.45 -9.31 0.62
N LEU A 92 12.66 -10.22 0.03
CA LEU A 92 12.76 -10.61 -1.37
C LEU A 92 12.62 -9.39 -2.29
N THR A 93 11.64 -8.51 -2.02
CA THR A 93 11.47 -7.26 -2.77
C THR A 93 12.72 -6.38 -2.68
N GLY A 94 13.33 -6.26 -1.49
CA GLY A 94 14.58 -5.54 -1.29
C GLY A 94 15.73 -6.11 -2.13
N PHE A 95 15.91 -7.43 -2.14
CA PHE A 95 16.93 -8.09 -2.97
C PHE A 95 16.69 -7.90 -4.47
N LEU A 96 15.44 -8.01 -4.94
CA LEU A 96 15.09 -7.75 -6.33
C LEU A 96 15.38 -6.30 -6.73
N LEU A 97 15.13 -5.33 -5.86
CA LEU A 97 15.45 -3.92 -6.10
C LEU A 97 16.96 -3.64 -6.07
N LEU A 98 17.72 -4.37 -5.24
CA LEU A 98 19.18 -4.31 -5.26
C LEU A 98 19.72 -4.81 -6.61
N ILE A 99 19.25 -5.98 -7.06
CA ILE A 99 19.60 -6.55 -8.37
C ILE A 99 19.22 -5.59 -9.50
N LEU A 100 18.00 -5.03 -9.47
CA LEU A 100 17.55 -4.02 -10.42
C LEU A 100 18.50 -2.80 -10.44
N THR A 101 18.94 -2.34 -9.28
CA THR A 101 19.88 -1.22 -9.15
C THR A 101 21.22 -1.55 -9.80
N VAL A 102 21.76 -2.74 -9.58
CA VAL A 102 23.00 -3.20 -10.23
C VAL A 102 22.85 -3.22 -11.75
N TYR A 103 21.79 -3.84 -12.26
CA TYR A 103 21.54 -3.90 -13.72
C TYR A 103 21.24 -2.53 -14.33
N SER A 104 20.70 -1.59 -13.57
CA SER A 104 20.41 -0.24 -14.05
C SER A 104 21.65 0.47 -14.58
N PHE A 105 22.85 0.16 -14.07
CA PHE A 105 24.11 0.77 -14.50
C PHE A 105 24.48 0.46 -15.96
N ALA A 106 23.91 -0.59 -16.58
CA ALA A 106 24.01 -0.81 -18.02
C ALA A 106 23.46 0.39 -18.82
N TYR A 107 22.49 1.11 -18.26
CA TYR A 107 21.88 2.31 -18.85
C TYR A 107 22.59 3.62 -18.51
N ARG A 108 23.75 3.60 -17.82
CA ARG A 108 24.41 4.83 -17.33
C ARG A 108 24.80 5.84 -18.42
N LYS A 109 25.04 5.37 -19.65
CA LYS A 109 25.42 6.21 -20.80
C LYS A 109 24.20 6.64 -21.64
N THR A 110 23.16 5.82 -21.69
CA THR A 110 21.98 6.02 -22.55
C THR A 110 20.80 6.67 -21.83
N ALA A 111 20.56 6.30 -20.58
CA ALA A 111 19.37 6.68 -19.81
C ALA A 111 19.68 6.78 -18.31
N ARG A 112 20.49 7.77 -17.91
CA ARG A 112 20.91 8.03 -16.51
C ARG A 112 19.75 8.08 -15.52
N ARG A 113 18.56 8.50 -15.97
CA ARG A 113 17.34 8.54 -15.14
C ARG A 113 16.97 7.16 -14.57
N ILE A 114 17.19 6.07 -15.31
CA ILE A 114 16.92 4.70 -14.84
C ILE A 114 17.79 4.37 -13.63
N VAL A 115 19.08 4.76 -13.68
CA VAL A 115 20.03 4.55 -12.58
C VAL A 115 19.60 5.33 -11.34
N VAL A 116 19.31 6.63 -11.51
CA VAL A 116 18.90 7.51 -10.39
C VAL A 116 17.63 6.98 -9.73
N LEU A 117 16.62 6.59 -10.53
CA LEU A 117 15.36 6.08 -9.98
C LEU A 117 15.52 4.71 -9.33
N SER A 118 16.39 3.84 -9.85
CA SER A 118 16.64 2.53 -9.22
C SER A 118 17.32 2.69 -7.86
N ILE A 119 18.35 3.55 -7.77
CA ILE A 119 19.01 3.89 -6.50
C ILE A 119 18.03 4.53 -5.53
N LEU A 120 17.26 5.53 -5.98
CA LEU A 120 16.25 6.18 -5.16
C LEU A 120 15.25 5.14 -4.62
N ASN A 121 14.74 4.25 -5.47
CA ASN A 121 13.77 3.24 -5.05
C ASN A 121 14.36 2.25 -4.04
N LEU A 122 15.65 1.91 -4.17
CA LEU A 122 16.35 1.08 -3.19
C LEU A 122 16.46 1.78 -1.82
N LEU A 123 16.73 3.09 -1.79
CA LEU A 123 16.72 3.87 -0.56
C LEU A 123 15.32 3.95 0.06
N VAL A 124 14.30 4.19 -0.77
CA VAL A 124 12.90 4.28 -0.34
C VAL A 124 12.42 2.95 0.23
N VAL A 125 12.73 1.80 -0.38
CA VAL A 125 12.36 0.48 0.18
C VAL A 125 13.12 0.17 1.48
N GLY A 126 14.37 0.64 1.61
CA GLY A 126 15.12 0.54 2.87
C GLY A 126 14.41 1.29 4.00
N TYR A 127 14.01 2.54 3.73
CA TYR A 127 13.22 3.34 4.67
C TYR A 127 11.83 2.73 4.95
N GLN A 128 11.18 2.16 3.93
CA GLN A 128 9.92 1.42 4.06
C GLN A 128 10.05 0.22 5.02
N GLY A 129 11.14 -0.55 4.90
CA GLY A 129 11.42 -1.69 5.78
C GLY A 129 11.65 -1.24 7.23
N TRP A 130 12.41 -0.17 7.43
CA TRP A 130 12.57 0.45 8.76
C TRP A 130 11.23 0.90 9.34
N LEU A 131 10.43 1.63 8.57
CA LEU A 131 9.11 2.11 8.98
C LEU A 131 8.15 0.96 9.27
N GLY A 132 8.18 -0.11 8.47
CA GLY A 132 7.39 -1.33 8.72
C GLY A 132 7.74 -1.98 10.06
N SER A 133 9.00 -1.94 10.45
CA SER A 133 9.42 -2.42 11.76
C SER A 133 8.88 -1.55 12.92
N ILE A 134 8.68 -0.25 12.68
CA ILE A 134 8.05 0.69 13.63
C ILE A 134 6.55 0.46 13.70
N VAL A 135 5.89 0.24 12.56
CA VAL A 135 4.46 -0.13 12.51
C VAL A 135 4.17 -1.30 13.46
N VAL A 136 5.02 -2.33 13.46
CA VAL A 136 4.82 -3.49 14.33
C VAL A 136 5.06 -3.16 15.81
N SER A 137 6.10 -2.37 16.12
CA SER A 137 6.40 -2.04 17.51
C SER A 137 5.40 -1.07 18.14
N THR A 138 4.75 -0.21 17.36
CA THR A 138 3.71 0.72 17.84
C THR A 138 2.31 0.10 17.85
N ASN A 139 2.21 -1.24 17.90
CA ASN A 139 0.93 -1.96 17.84
C ASN A 139 0.06 -1.54 16.63
N LEU A 140 0.72 -1.26 15.51
CA LEU A 140 0.13 -0.79 14.26
C LEU A 140 -0.71 0.47 14.44
N MET A 141 -0.13 1.47 15.08
CA MET A 141 -0.71 2.79 15.23
C MET A 141 -1.23 3.32 13.87
N PRO A 142 -2.49 3.77 13.79
CA PRO A 142 -3.20 4.17 12.58
C PRO A 142 -2.36 4.97 11.56
N TRP A 143 -1.94 6.17 11.96
CA TRP A 143 -1.23 7.08 11.06
C TRP A 143 0.12 6.53 10.57
N ILE A 144 0.81 5.70 11.36
CA ILE A 144 2.09 5.08 10.94
C ILE A 144 1.83 4.06 9.83
N VAL A 145 0.76 3.27 9.95
CA VAL A 145 0.34 2.33 8.90
C VAL A 145 -0.02 3.09 7.61
N THR A 146 -0.74 4.20 7.73
CA THR A 146 -1.13 5.02 6.58
C THR A 146 0.08 5.62 5.86
N VAL A 147 1.06 6.18 6.59
CA VAL A 147 2.33 6.64 6.01
C VAL A 147 3.10 5.49 5.35
N HIS A 148 3.16 4.34 6.00
CA HIS A 148 3.80 3.14 5.43
C HIS A 148 3.13 2.71 4.12
N MET A 149 1.80 2.70 4.04
CA MET A 149 1.08 2.33 2.82
C MET A 149 1.31 3.34 1.69
N LEU A 150 1.25 4.64 1.96
CA LEU A 150 1.49 5.69 0.96
C LEU A 150 2.91 5.62 0.38
N LEU A 151 3.89 5.32 1.24
CA LEU A 151 5.26 5.11 0.82
C LEU A 151 5.42 3.83 -0.03
N ALA A 152 4.66 2.77 0.24
CA ALA A 152 4.59 1.59 -0.63
C ALA A 152 4.02 1.93 -2.02
N VAL A 153 2.97 2.75 -2.08
CA VAL A 153 2.39 3.23 -3.34
C VAL A 153 3.42 4.07 -4.11
N LEU A 154 4.21 4.91 -3.43
CA LEU A 154 5.30 5.66 -4.06
C LEU A 154 6.38 4.75 -4.68
N ILE A 155 6.78 3.67 -3.99
CA ILE A 155 7.72 2.67 -4.52
C ILE A 155 7.18 2.08 -5.83
N ILE A 156 5.89 1.73 -5.86
CA ILE A 156 5.21 1.21 -7.05
C ILE A 156 5.21 2.26 -8.18
N CYS A 157 4.92 3.53 -7.88
CA CYS A 157 5.00 4.61 -8.88
C CYS A 157 6.40 4.73 -9.50
N ILE A 158 7.46 4.70 -8.68
CA ILE A 158 8.84 4.77 -9.17
C ILE A 158 9.15 3.57 -10.07
N LEU A 159 8.72 2.36 -9.69
CA LEU A 159 8.88 1.15 -10.51
C LEU A 159 8.14 1.23 -11.84
N ILE A 160 6.86 1.59 -11.81
CA ILE A 160 6.03 1.70 -13.01
C ILE A 160 6.61 2.74 -13.97
N TYR A 161 7.03 3.90 -13.44
CA TYR A 161 7.67 4.93 -14.25
C TYR A 161 8.99 4.45 -14.85
N THR A 162 9.86 3.81 -14.04
CA THR A 162 11.17 3.32 -14.49
C THR A 162 11.01 2.27 -15.58
N TYR A 163 10.09 1.32 -15.40
CA TYR A 163 9.71 0.33 -16.39
C TYR A 163 9.16 0.98 -17.67
N HIS A 164 8.21 1.91 -17.54
CA HIS A 164 7.63 2.62 -18.67
C HIS A 164 8.70 3.35 -19.48
N TYR A 165 9.62 4.06 -18.81
CA TYR A 165 10.71 4.80 -19.44
C TYR A 165 11.68 3.87 -20.16
N ALA A 166 12.09 2.76 -19.52
CA ALA A 166 12.98 1.77 -20.12
C ALA A 166 12.36 1.11 -21.37
N LYS A 167 11.09 0.67 -21.28
CA LYS A 167 10.36 0.03 -22.39
C LYS A 167 10.22 0.91 -23.63
N HIS A 168 10.24 2.23 -23.44
CA HIS A 168 9.95 3.22 -24.46
C HIS A 168 11.17 4.01 -24.94
N LEU A 169 12.36 3.75 -24.38
CA LEU A 169 13.58 4.53 -24.64
C LEU A 169 13.93 4.67 -26.13
N HIS A 170 13.73 3.61 -26.91
CA HIS A 170 14.06 3.55 -28.35
C HIS A 170 12.84 3.53 -29.27
N LYS A 171 11.63 3.76 -28.74
CA LYS A 171 10.41 3.81 -29.54
C LYS A 171 10.12 5.26 -29.91
N GLU A 172 9.56 5.51 -31.09
CA GLU A 172 9.04 6.84 -31.39
C GLU A 172 7.84 7.20 -30.51
N ASN A 173 7.59 8.50 -30.36
CA ASN A 173 6.40 8.96 -29.67
C ASN A 173 5.17 8.67 -30.53
N SER A 174 4.13 8.11 -29.91
CA SER A 174 2.90 7.85 -30.62
C SER A 174 2.20 9.19 -30.91
N VAL A 175 1.85 9.44 -32.17
CA VAL A 175 1.11 10.65 -32.59
C VAL A 175 -0.36 10.29 -32.78
N ILE A 176 -1.28 11.17 -32.37
CA ILE A 176 -2.72 11.03 -32.65
C ILE A 176 -3.34 12.36 -33.11
N MET A 177 -4.41 12.28 -33.90
CA MET A 177 -5.20 13.44 -34.34
C MET A 177 -6.30 13.80 -33.31
N ALA A 178 -5.91 14.04 -32.05
CA ALA A 178 -6.87 14.43 -31.00
C ALA A 178 -6.28 15.40 -29.98
N LYS A 179 -7.13 16.27 -29.42
CA LYS A 179 -6.76 17.16 -28.30
C LYS A 179 -6.58 16.32 -27.03
N LEU A 180 -5.32 16.14 -26.64
CA LEU A 180 -4.92 15.40 -25.43
C LEU A 180 -4.86 16.18 -24.11
N PRO A 181 -4.76 17.53 -24.03
CA PRO A 181 -4.52 18.19 -22.73
C PRO A 181 -5.66 17.95 -21.73
N TRP A 182 -6.90 17.93 -22.20
CA TRP A 182 -8.07 17.57 -21.39
C TRP A 182 -8.01 16.15 -20.86
N LEU A 183 -7.59 15.18 -21.68
CA LEU A 183 -7.43 13.80 -21.22
C LEU A 183 -6.29 13.68 -20.19
N LYS A 184 -5.16 14.36 -20.40
CA LYS A 184 -4.04 14.37 -19.45
C LYS A 184 -4.47 14.97 -18.10
N GLY A 185 -5.17 16.10 -18.12
CA GLY A 185 -5.69 16.75 -16.91
C GLY A 185 -6.71 15.88 -16.19
N PHE A 186 -7.66 15.27 -16.92
CA PHE A 186 -8.69 14.42 -16.32
C PHE A 186 -8.13 13.09 -15.76
N LEU A 187 -7.13 12.49 -16.43
CA LEU A 187 -6.41 11.33 -15.89
C LEU A 187 -5.65 11.68 -14.61
N LEU A 188 -5.00 12.85 -14.55
CA LEU A 188 -4.33 13.32 -13.32
C LEU A 188 -5.35 13.53 -12.20
N LEU A 189 -6.49 14.16 -12.48
CA LEU A 189 -7.57 14.31 -11.51
C LEU A 189 -8.06 12.94 -11.01
N THR A 190 -8.29 11.98 -11.92
CA THR A 190 -8.73 10.61 -11.58
C THR A 190 -7.72 9.90 -10.68
N LEU A 191 -6.41 10.08 -10.93
CA LEU A 191 -5.34 9.55 -10.11
C LEU A 191 -5.34 10.16 -8.70
N LEU A 192 -5.47 11.48 -8.60
CA LEU A 192 -5.52 12.16 -7.31
C LEU A 192 -6.75 11.74 -6.51
N THR A 193 -7.91 11.65 -7.13
CA THR A 193 -9.13 11.14 -6.48
C THR A 193 -8.97 9.70 -6.02
N SER A 194 -8.31 8.84 -6.82
CA SER A 194 -8.05 7.45 -6.43
C SER A 194 -7.04 7.36 -5.29
N LEU A 195 -6.05 8.25 -5.22
CA LEU A 195 -5.13 8.34 -4.08
C LEU A 195 -5.86 8.78 -2.79
N ILE A 196 -6.75 9.77 -2.89
CA ILE A 196 -7.60 10.18 -1.76
C ILE A 196 -8.51 9.03 -1.33
N GLN A 197 -9.09 8.28 -2.27
CA GLN A 197 -9.90 7.08 -1.98
C GLN A 197 -9.13 6.03 -1.17
N ILE A 198 -7.85 5.83 -1.48
CA ILE A 198 -6.98 4.92 -0.74
C ILE A 198 -6.75 5.42 0.69
N VAL A 199 -6.51 6.72 0.89
CA VAL A 199 -6.34 7.33 2.22
C VAL A 199 -7.62 7.24 3.05
N VAL A 200 -8.76 7.63 2.51
CA VAL A 200 -10.06 7.49 3.21
C VAL A 200 -10.36 6.00 3.49
N GLY A 201 -9.95 5.10 2.58
CA GLY A 201 -10.03 3.65 2.81
C GLY A 201 -9.17 3.17 3.98
N THR A 202 -8.00 3.76 4.21
CA THR A 202 -7.20 3.48 5.41
C THR A 202 -7.88 3.96 6.68
N GLU A 203 -8.55 5.10 6.66
CA GLU A 203 -9.30 5.62 7.82
C GLU A 203 -10.50 4.72 8.17
N VAL A 204 -11.25 4.22 7.18
CA VAL A 204 -12.29 3.20 7.42
C VAL A 204 -11.69 1.96 8.09
N ARG A 205 -10.54 1.49 7.60
CA ARG A 205 -9.85 0.34 8.19
C ARG A 205 -9.48 0.58 9.65
N GLU A 206 -8.97 1.78 9.95
CA GLU A 206 -8.59 2.19 11.30
C GLU A 206 -9.79 2.24 12.24
N ALA A 207 -10.91 2.85 11.82
CA ALA A 207 -12.15 2.89 12.58
C ALA A 207 -12.67 1.47 12.89
N ILE A 208 -12.65 0.58 11.90
CA ILE A 208 -13.05 -0.82 12.07
C ILE A 208 -12.12 -1.57 13.03
N ASP A 209 -10.82 -1.31 12.99
CA ASP A 209 -9.86 -1.95 13.92
C ASP A 209 -10.08 -1.48 15.37
N VAL A 210 -10.45 -0.21 15.61
CA VAL A 210 -10.84 0.29 16.94
C VAL A 210 -12.12 -0.39 17.42
N ILE A 211 -13.18 -0.38 16.60
CA ILE A 211 -14.47 -1.02 16.93
C ILE A 211 -14.29 -2.53 17.21
N SER A 212 -13.43 -3.20 16.45
CA SER A 212 -13.13 -4.62 16.66
C SER A 212 -12.48 -4.88 18.02
N LYS A 213 -11.66 -3.96 18.54
CA LYS A 213 -11.02 -4.09 19.86
C LYS A 213 -12.03 -3.84 20.97
N ASP A 214 -12.84 -2.77 20.84
CA ASP A 214 -13.84 -2.39 21.85
C ASP A 214 -14.91 -3.48 22.03
N LEU A 215 -15.26 -4.19 20.96
CA LEU A 215 -16.25 -5.27 20.99
C LEU A 215 -15.63 -6.67 21.16
N ALA A 216 -14.32 -6.76 21.44
CA ALA A 216 -13.59 -8.04 21.55
C ALA A 216 -13.82 -8.99 20.35
N GLY A 217 -14.01 -8.45 19.15
CA GLY A 217 -14.28 -9.23 17.94
C GLY A 217 -15.73 -9.68 17.73
N ALA A 218 -16.65 -9.38 18.67
CA ALA A 218 -18.06 -9.73 18.59
C ALA A 218 -18.87 -8.77 17.69
N ALA A 219 -20.10 -9.18 17.34
CA ALA A 219 -21.09 -8.36 16.62
C ALA A 219 -20.55 -7.72 15.31
N ARG A 220 -19.81 -8.49 14.49
CA ARG A 220 -19.18 -8.02 13.24
C ARG A 220 -20.14 -7.34 12.25
N ASN A 221 -21.39 -7.79 12.23
CA ASN A 221 -22.46 -7.22 11.42
C ASN A 221 -22.77 -5.74 11.78
N SER A 222 -22.45 -5.30 13.00
CA SER A 222 -22.70 -3.93 13.47
C SER A 222 -21.55 -2.96 13.18
N TRP A 223 -20.36 -3.44 12.79
CA TRP A 223 -19.15 -2.62 12.75
C TRP A 223 -19.22 -1.53 11.69
N ILE A 224 -19.75 -1.84 10.50
CA ILE A 224 -19.92 -0.87 9.41
C ILE A 224 -20.89 0.25 9.81
N ALA A 225 -21.98 -0.09 10.51
CA ALA A 225 -22.92 0.91 11.03
C ALA A 225 -22.25 1.82 12.08
N LYS A 226 -21.40 1.27 12.94
CA LYS A 226 -20.63 2.02 13.95
C LYS A 226 -19.52 2.89 13.35
N ALA A 227 -18.96 2.51 12.20
CA ALA A 227 -17.97 3.34 11.49
C ALA A 227 -18.56 4.69 10.99
N GLY A 228 -19.88 4.80 10.91
CA GLY A 228 -20.57 6.08 10.74
C GLY A 228 -20.19 6.81 9.45
N SER A 229 -19.88 8.11 9.57
CA SER A 229 -19.62 9.01 8.44
C SER A 229 -18.41 8.62 7.60
N ILE A 230 -17.34 8.10 8.22
CA ILE A 230 -16.09 7.74 7.53
C ILE A 230 -16.37 6.69 6.44
N PHE A 231 -17.23 5.71 6.73
CA PHE A 231 -17.65 4.71 5.73
C PHE A 231 -18.51 5.33 4.61
N ILE A 232 -19.42 6.24 4.95
CA ILE A 232 -20.29 6.91 3.97
C ILE A 232 -19.45 7.76 3.02
N GLU A 233 -18.48 8.49 3.53
CA GLU A 233 -17.54 9.31 2.76
C GLU A 233 -16.70 8.45 1.82
N HIS A 234 -16.14 7.34 2.32
CA HIS A 234 -15.42 6.36 1.50
C HIS A 234 -16.28 5.80 0.36
N ARG A 235 -17.55 5.47 0.64
CA ARG A 235 -18.48 4.94 -0.36
C ARG A 235 -18.83 6.00 -1.41
N ASN A 236 -19.12 7.23 -0.99
CA ASN A 236 -19.48 8.32 -1.90
C ASN A 236 -18.29 8.68 -2.82
N LEU A 237 -17.08 8.68 -2.27
CA LEU A 237 -15.85 8.88 -3.05
C LEU A 237 -15.58 7.70 -3.99
N ALA A 238 -15.92 6.46 -3.61
CA ALA A 238 -15.85 5.30 -4.50
C ALA A 238 -16.77 5.45 -5.74
N ILE A 239 -17.97 6.02 -5.56
CA ILE A 239 -18.89 6.32 -6.67
C ILE A 239 -18.26 7.37 -7.61
N LEU A 240 -17.61 8.39 -7.06
CA LEU A 240 -16.90 9.38 -7.87
C LEU A 240 -15.75 8.73 -8.67
N VAL A 241 -14.95 7.87 -8.04
CA VAL A 241 -13.90 7.08 -8.71
C VAL A 241 -14.49 6.23 -9.83
N LEU A 242 -15.65 5.60 -9.62
CA LEU A 242 -16.34 4.83 -10.66
C LEU A 242 -16.71 5.71 -11.87
N VAL A 243 -17.38 6.84 -11.63
CA VAL A 243 -17.78 7.77 -12.70
C VAL A 243 -16.56 8.28 -13.47
N PHE A 244 -15.49 8.66 -12.77
CA PHE A 244 -14.26 9.13 -13.41
C PHE A 244 -13.63 8.07 -14.30
N ASN A 245 -13.57 6.81 -13.84
CA ASN A 245 -13.02 5.73 -14.66
C ASN A 245 -13.90 5.39 -15.88
N ILE A 246 -15.23 5.51 -15.79
CA ILE A 246 -16.13 5.38 -16.94
C ILE A 246 -15.86 6.48 -17.98
N VAL A 247 -15.70 7.72 -17.54
CA VAL A 247 -15.37 8.85 -18.42
C VAL A 247 -13.99 8.67 -19.04
N VAL A 248 -12.98 8.27 -18.27
CA VAL A 248 -11.64 7.94 -18.78
C VAL A 248 -11.72 6.84 -19.85
N TYR A 249 -12.46 5.76 -19.58
CA TYR A 249 -12.63 4.66 -20.53
C TYR A 249 -13.20 5.15 -21.86
N LYS A 250 -14.29 5.93 -21.83
CA LYS A 250 -14.89 6.53 -23.02
C LYS A 250 -13.89 7.44 -23.74
N MET A 251 -13.23 8.34 -23.02
CA MET A 251 -12.27 9.27 -23.61
C MET A 251 -11.09 8.58 -24.27
N VAL A 252 -10.60 7.49 -23.69
CA VAL A 252 -9.51 6.66 -24.25
C VAL A 252 -10.00 5.91 -25.47
N LYS A 253 -11.17 5.25 -25.40
CA LYS A 253 -11.76 4.53 -26.53
C LYS A 253 -11.96 5.44 -27.75
N ASP A 254 -12.50 6.64 -27.53
CA ASP A 254 -12.80 7.59 -28.61
C ASP A 254 -11.52 8.14 -29.30
N ARG A 255 -10.40 8.28 -28.56
CA ARG A 255 -9.16 8.92 -29.06
C ARG A 255 -8.09 7.94 -29.54
N PHE A 256 -8.10 6.72 -29.01
CA PHE A 256 -7.08 5.70 -29.27
C PHE A 256 -7.66 4.50 -30.03
N ASN A 257 -8.77 4.69 -30.74
CA ASN A 257 -9.37 3.65 -31.57
C ASN A 257 -8.29 3.10 -32.54
N GLY A 258 -8.00 1.80 -32.45
CA GLY A 258 -6.91 1.13 -33.21
C GLY A 258 -5.54 1.02 -32.53
N LYS A 259 -5.28 1.70 -31.39
CA LYS A 259 -4.04 1.50 -30.59
C LYS A 259 -4.28 0.54 -29.42
N ALA A 260 -3.60 -0.60 -29.45
CA ALA A 260 -3.84 -1.69 -28.50
C ALA A 260 -3.46 -1.35 -27.05
N GLU A 261 -2.39 -0.59 -26.79
CA GLU A 261 -1.86 -0.47 -25.42
C GLU A 261 -2.71 0.41 -24.47
N PRO A 262 -3.10 1.66 -24.82
CA PRO A 262 -3.96 2.47 -23.95
C PRO A 262 -5.34 1.86 -23.73
N LEU A 263 -5.94 1.28 -24.78
CA LEU A 263 -7.24 0.61 -24.69
C LEU A 263 -7.17 -0.65 -23.81
N LYS A 264 -6.09 -1.43 -23.91
CA LYS A 264 -5.84 -2.57 -23.02
C LYS A 264 -5.76 -2.12 -21.55
N MET A 265 -5.09 -1.01 -21.26
CA MET A 265 -5.05 -0.47 -19.89
C MET A 265 -6.43 -0.02 -19.41
N ALA A 266 -7.22 0.63 -20.26
CA ALA A 266 -8.60 1.02 -19.91
C ALA A 266 -9.48 -0.21 -19.61
N ASN A 267 -9.34 -1.31 -20.36
CA ASN A 267 -10.05 -2.56 -20.09
C ASN A 267 -9.62 -3.18 -18.74
N TRP A 268 -8.31 -3.18 -18.44
CA TRP A 268 -7.81 -3.65 -17.15
C TRP A 268 -8.30 -2.78 -15.98
N ILE A 269 -8.38 -1.46 -16.15
CA ILE A 269 -8.99 -0.55 -15.18
C ILE A 269 -10.46 -0.92 -14.92
N ALA A 270 -11.23 -1.19 -15.97
CA ALA A 270 -12.63 -1.58 -15.82
C ALA A 270 -12.76 -2.91 -15.05
N LEU A 271 -11.92 -3.89 -15.35
CA LEU A 271 -11.91 -5.18 -14.67
C LEU A 271 -11.50 -5.05 -13.19
N THR A 272 -10.42 -4.32 -12.89
CA THR A 272 -9.96 -4.16 -11.49
C THR A 272 -10.95 -3.34 -10.68
N LEU A 273 -11.57 -2.32 -11.27
CA LEU A 273 -12.63 -1.54 -10.65
C LEU A 273 -13.86 -2.40 -10.34
N PHE A 274 -14.26 -3.31 -11.24
CA PHE A 274 -15.34 -4.24 -10.99
C PHE A 274 -15.05 -5.14 -9.77
N VAL A 275 -13.84 -5.73 -9.70
CA VAL A 275 -13.41 -6.51 -8.53
C VAL A 275 -13.37 -5.66 -7.25
N GLN A 276 -12.98 -4.39 -7.37
CA GLN A 276 -12.95 -3.46 -6.25
C GLN A 276 -14.35 -3.18 -5.68
N LEU A 277 -15.35 -2.99 -6.55
CA LEU A 277 -16.74 -2.81 -6.15
C LEU A 277 -17.31 -4.08 -5.52
N LEU A 278 -17.06 -5.26 -6.11
CA LEU A 278 -17.51 -6.54 -5.55
C LEU A 278 -16.91 -6.82 -4.17
N SER A 279 -15.60 -6.62 -4.02
CA SER A 279 -14.92 -6.81 -2.74
C SER A 279 -15.37 -5.78 -1.69
N GLY A 280 -15.61 -4.52 -2.10
CA GLY A 280 -16.17 -3.49 -1.22
C GLY A 280 -17.59 -3.81 -0.75
N PHE A 281 -18.44 -4.30 -1.65
CA PHE A 281 -19.77 -4.80 -1.32
C PHE A 281 -19.70 -5.98 -0.34
N ALA A 282 -18.84 -6.96 -0.60
CA ALA A 282 -18.63 -8.08 0.31
C ALA A 282 -18.18 -7.62 1.70
N LEU A 283 -17.31 -6.61 1.80
CA LEU A 283 -16.90 -6.03 3.07
C LEU A 283 -18.06 -5.36 3.82
N ALA A 284 -18.92 -4.63 3.11
CA ALA A 284 -20.04 -3.91 3.70
C ALA A 284 -21.18 -4.83 4.17
N TYR A 285 -21.46 -5.92 3.45
CA TYR A 285 -22.66 -6.75 3.68
C TYR A 285 -22.39 -8.16 4.22
N LEU A 286 -21.17 -8.69 4.07
CA LEU A 286 -20.82 -10.06 4.50
C LEU A 286 -19.98 -10.09 5.78
N SER A 287 -20.16 -9.11 6.66
CA SER A 287 -19.48 -9.02 7.97
C SER A 287 -17.94 -8.98 7.86
N LEU A 288 -17.42 -8.20 6.92
CA LEU A 288 -15.98 -7.95 6.74
C LEU A 288 -15.13 -9.24 6.63
N PRO A 289 -15.39 -10.10 5.63
CA PRO A 289 -14.66 -11.36 5.52
C PRO A 289 -13.17 -11.08 5.24
N PRO A 290 -12.23 -11.74 5.94
CA PRO A 290 -10.79 -11.53 5.80
C PRO A 290 -10.24 -11.50 4.38
N VAL A 291 -10.74 -12.41 3.54
CA VAL A 291 -10.31 -12.56 2.15
C VAL A 291 -10.74 -11.36 1.33
N ALA A 292 -11.97 -10.85 1.51
CA ALA A 292 -12.42 -9.64 0.81
C ALA A 292 -11.58 -8.43 1.20
N GLN A 293 -11.10 -8.34 2.46
CA GLN A 293 -10.23 -7.24 2.89
C GLN A 293 -8.88 -7.29 2.17
N ALA A 294 -8.29 -8.48 2.00
CA ALA A 294 -7.04 -8.64 1.27
C ALA A 294 -7.22 -8.32 -0.23
N VAL A 295 -8.30 -8.82 -0.84
CA VAL A 295 -8.65 -8.54 -2.24
C VAL A 295 -8.88 -7.05 -2.46
N HIS A 296 -9.62 -6.37 -1.59
CA HIS A 296 -9.94 -4.96 -1.74
C HIS A 296 -8.70 -4.06 -1.67
N ILE A 297 -7.73 -4.37 -0.81
CA ILE A 297 -6.47 -3.62 -0.73
C ILE A 297 -5.60 -3.90 -1.98
N LEU A 298 -5.48 -5.17 -2.37
CA LEU A 298 -4.70 -5.56 -3.55
C LEU A 298 -5.22 -4.87 -4.82
N PHE A 299 -6.53 -4.94 -5.06
CA PHE A 299 -7.13 -4.37 -6.26
C PHE A 299 -7.21 -2.83 -6.23
N ALA A 300 -7.26 -2.20 -5.05
CA ALA A 300 -7.08 -0.74 -4.94
C ALA A 300 -5.71 -0.29 -5.50
N VAL A 301 -4.63 -0.94 -5.05
CA VAL A 301 -3.27 -0.60 -5.46
C VAL A 301 -3.02 -0.97 -6.93
N LEU A 302 -3.55 -2.10 -7.40
CA LEU A 302 -3.49 -2.49 -8.81
C LEU A 302 -4.24 -1.49 -9.71
N LEU A 303 -5.46 -1.10 -9.36
CA LEU A 303 -6.24 -0.10 -10.08
C LEU A 303 -5.44 1.21 -10.20
N PHE A 304 -4.91 1.72 -9.09
CA PHE A 304 -4.10 2.93 -9.07
C PHE A 304 -2.84 2.81 -9.95
N GLY A 305 -2.12 1.67 -9.86
CA GLY A 305 -0.94 1.43 -10.69
C GLY A 305 -1.24 1.40 -12.19
N ILE A 306 -2.35 0.78 -12.60
CA ILE A 306 -2.76 0.72 -14.02
C ILE A 306 -3.22 2.10 -14.50
N GLN A 307 -3.97 2.85 -13.68
CA GLN A 307 -4.32 4.24 -13.98
C GLN A 307 -3.05 5.08 -14.18
N TYR A 308 -2.03 4.89 -13.34
CA TYR A 308 -0.79 5.65 -13.43
C TYR A 308 -0.01 5.29 -14.70
N TYR A 309 0.07 4.00 -15.04
CA TYR A 309 0.68 3.57 -16.30
C TYR A 309 -0.07 4.11 -17.53
N LEU A 310 -1.41 4.10 -17.52
CA LEU A 310 -2.21 4.72 -18.59
C LEU A 310 -1.92 6.22 -18.71
N TYR A 311 -1.81 6.93 -17.58
CA TYR A 311 -1.42 8.34 -17.58
C TYR A 311 -0.07 8.56 -18.26
N LEU A 312 0.95 7.73 -17.99
CA LEU A 312 2.26 7.82 -18.63
C LEU A 312 2.19 7.58 -20.16
N LEU A 313 1.41 6.59 -20.61
CA LEU A 313 1.20 6.32 -22.04
C LEU A 313 0.58 7.52 -22.76
N VAL A 314 -0.45 8.12 -22.17
CA VAL A 314 -1.13 9.29 -22.75
C VAL A 314 -0.23 10.52 -22.67
N TYR A 315 0.53 10.70 -21.59
CA TYR A 315 1.44 11.83 -21.42
C TYR A 315 2.50 11.87 -22.53
N ARG A 316 3.03 10.71 -22.92
CA ARG A 316 4.01 10.56 -24.00
C ARG A 316 3.43 10.80 -25.40
N THR A 317 2.12 10.68 -25.56
CA THR A 317 1.45 10.85 -26.85
C THR A 317 1.39 12.34 -27.22
N SER A 318 1.79 12.66 -28.46
CA SER A 318 1.70 14.02 -29.03
C SER A 318 0.47 14.15 -29.93
N THR A 319 -0.11 15.36 -29.96
CA THR A 319 -1.13 15.71 -30.94
C THR A 319 -0.44 16.04 -32.26
N TYR A 320 -0.94 15.51 -33.38
CA TYR A 320 -0.50 15.93 -34.71
C TYR A 320 -0.77 17.43 -34.86
N LYS A 321 0.27 18.22 -35.13
CA LYS A 321 0.13 19.62 -35.54
C LYS A 321 -0.01 19.59 -37.06
N GLN A 322 -1.20 19.92 -37.56
CA GLN A 322 -1.42 20.20 -38.99
C GLN A 322 -0.62 21.44 -39.39
#